data_AF-A0A6P0RIM8-F1
#
_entry.id   AF-A0A6P0RIM8-F1
#
_cell.length_a   1.000
_cell.length_b   1.000
_cell.length_c   1.000
_cell.angle_alpha   90.00
_cell.angle_beta   90.00
_cell.angle_gamma   90.00
#
_symmetry.space_group_name_H-M   'P 1'
#
loop_
_entity.id
_entity.type
_entity.pdbx_description
1 polymer ?
#
loop_
_entity_poly.entity_id
_entity_poly.type
_entity_poly.pdbx_seq_one_letter_code
_entity_poly.pdbx_strand_id
1 'polypeptide(L)'
;METTNQLLDLKKWRETLMKMLQYHADTPYHYGDYGDVKKYPSVSTDGNHFLLVYKGWKNGRRVCGTIVHAEIRIDQIWIHYDHTENGMTEELIVAGVPKDRIVVPFYPLWRKLFNGNHKSTFRPIKMA
;
A
#
# COMPACT_ATOMS: atom_id res chain seq x y z
N MET A 1 -28.17 9.61 11.29
CA MET A 1 -27.47 10.39 10.25
C MET A 1 -25.96 10.15 10.32
N GLU A 2 -25.35 10.27 11.50
CA GLU A 2 -23.89 10.09 11.67
C GLU A 2 -23.38 8.67 11.34
N THR A 3 -24.07 7.62 11.78
CA THR A 3 -23.72 6.21 11.46
C THR A 3 -23.83 5.88 9.97
N THR A 4 -24.78 6.47 9.26
CA THR A 4 -24.98 6.26 7.82
C THR A 4 -23.85 6.88 6.99
N ASN A 5 -23.39 8.08 7.38
CA ASN A 5 -22.25 8.73 6.74
C ASN A 5 -20.96 7.96 6.98
N GLN A 6 -20.74 7.48 8.21
CA GLN A 6 -19.58 6.63 8.54
C GLN A 6 -19.55 5.32 7.72
N LEU A 7 -20.68 4.64 7.58
CA LEU A 7 -20.77 3.44 6.74
C LEU A 7 -20.50 3.74 5.25
N LEU A 8 -20.98 4.89 4.77
CA LEU A 8 -20.72 5.35 3.40
C LEU A 8 -19.24 5.64 3.17
N ASP A 9 -18.58 6.29 4.14
CA ASP A 9 -17.15 6.61 4.09
C ASP A 9 -16.30 5.33 4.07
N LEU A 10 -16.60 4.36 4.93
CA LEU A 10 -15.91 3.07 4.94
C LEU A 10 -16.07 2.32 3.62
N LYS A 11 -17.28 2.32 3.03
CA LYS A 11 -17.50 1.72 1.71
C LYS A 11 -16.64 2.41 0.65
N LYS A 12 -16.63 3.75 0.64
CA LYS A 12 -15.83 4.55 -0.29
C LYS A 12 -14.34 4.25 -0.14
N TRP A 13 -13.82 4.15 1.07
CA TRP A 13 -12.40 3.84 1.30
C TRP A 13 -12.01 2.44 0.83
N ARG A 14 -12.87 1.44 1.06
CA ARG A 14 -12.66 0.08 0.51
C ARG A 14 -12.58 0.09 -1.01
N GLU A 15 -13.49 0.81 -1.66
CA GLU A 15 -13.48 0.96 -3.13
C GLU A 15 -12.23 1.70 -3.61
N THR A 16 -11.82 2.77 -2.92
CA THR A 16 -10.60 3.53 -3.22
C THR A 16 -9.35 2.65 -3.11
N LEU A 17 -9.18 1.92 -2.00
CA LEU A 17 -8.05 1.02 -1.81
C LEU A 17 -8.02 -0.06 -2.89
N MET A 18 -9.15 -0.70 -3.18
CA MET A 18 -9.21 -1.73 -4.23
C MET A 18 -8.82 -1.17 -5.60
N LYS A 19 -9.29 0.02 -5.96
CA LYS A 19 -8.92 0.69 -7.22
C LYS A 19 -7.43 1.00 -7.28
N MET A 20 -6.83 1.46 -6.18
CA MET A 20 -5.39 1.70 -6.11
C MET A 20 -4.59 0.40 -6.25
N LEU A 21 -4.95 -0.66 -5.53
CA LEU A 21 -4.28 -1.95 -5.67
C LEU A 21 -4.37 -2.48 -7.11
N GLN A 22 -5.54 -2.32 -7.76
CA GLN A 22 -5.73 -2.73 -9.15
C GLN A 22 -4.86 -1.91 -10.11
N TYR A 23 -4.83 -0.58 -9.96
CA TYR A 23 -3.96 0.30 -10.73
C TYR A 23 -2.47 -0.12 -10.63
N HIS A 24 -2.01 -0.37 -9.40
CA HIS A 24 -0.66 -0.83 -9.15
C HIS A 24 -0.43 -2.26 -9.66
N ALA A 25 -1.43 -3.12 -9.68
CA ALA A 25 -1.34 -4.46 -10.27
C ALA A 25 -1.16 -4.41 -11.80
N ASP A 26 -1.86 -3.50 -12.46
CA ASP A 26 -1.89 -3.35 -13.92
C ASP A 26 -0.67 -2.58 -14.46
N THR A 27 0.01 -1.81 -13.61
CA THR A 27 1.23 -1.10 -14.00
C THR A 27 2.34 -2.13 -14.26
N PRO A 28 2.96 -2.20 -15.46
CA PRO A 28 4.03 -3.15 -15.72
C PRO A 28 5.29 -2.84 -14.90
N TYR A 29 6.12 -3.85 -14.65
CA TYR A 29 7.46 -3.58 -14.12
C TYR A 29 8.28 -2.81 -15.16
N HIS A 30 8.95 -1.73 -14.74
CA HIS A 30 9.71 -0.85 -15.64
C HIS A 30 10.97 -1.50 -16.28
N TYR A 31 11.35 -2.71 -15.86
CA TYR A 31 12.50 -3.42 -16.39
C TYR A 31 12.05 -4.78 -16.94
N GLY A 32 12.32 -5.04 -18.22
CA GLY A 32 11.84 -6.21 -18.97
C GLY A 32 12.39 -7.59 -18.56
N ASP A 33 12.96 -7.72 -17.37
CA ASP A 33 13.65 -8.93 -16.90
C ASP A 33 13.05 -9.51 -15.59
N TYR A 34 11.80 -9.18 -15.30
CA TYR A 34 11.11 -9.69 -14.10
C TYR A 34 10.54 -11.10 -14.24
N GLY A 35 10.73 -11.77 -15.39
CA GLY A 35 10.21 -13.13 -15.63
C GLY A 35 8.68 -13.21 -15.57
N ASP A 36 8.14 -14.41 -15.30
CA ASP A 36 6.70 -14.64 -15.12
C ASP A 36 6.27 -14.25 -13.69
N VAL A 37 6.35 -12.96 -13.37
CA VAL A 37 5.91 -12.39 -12.08
C VAL A 37 4.67 -11.54 -12.27
N LYS A 38 3.62 -11.91 -11.55
CA LYS A 38 2.30 -11.25 -11.62
C LYS A 38 1.94 -10.67 -10.26
N LYS A 39 1.18 -9.58 -10.30
CA LYS A 39 0.64 -8.89 -9.12
C LYS A 39 -0.83 -9.22 -8.96
N TYR A 40 -1.27 -9.35 -7.72
CA TYR A 40 -2.62 -9.79 -7.36
C TYR A 40 -3.12 -8.93 -6.20
N PRO A 41 -4.17 -8.13 -6.43
CA PRO A 41 -4.96 -7.58 -5.34
C PRO A 41 -5.60 -8.72 -4.55
N SER A 42 -5.55 -8.65 -3.23
CA SER A 42 -6.14 -9.63 -2.32
C SER A 42 -6.83 -8.88 -1.18
N VAL A 43 -8.05 -9.28 -0.86
CA VAL A 43 -8.85 -8.69 0.22
C VAL A 43 -9.24 -9.80 1.20
N SER A 44 -9.13 -9.55 2.50
CA SER A 44 -9.60 -10.50 3.52
C SER A 44 -11.11 -10.66 3.48
N THR A 45 -11.60 -11.78 4.00
CA THR A 45 -13.04 -12.12 4.01
C THR A 45 -13.90 -11.09 4.74
N ASP A 46 -13.36 -10.46 5.78
CA ASP A 46 -14.04 -9.39 6.53
C ASP A 46 -14.00 -8.01 5.82
N GLY A 47 -13.31 -7.91 4.68
CA GLY A 47 -13.22 -6.71 3.87
C GLY A 47 -12.39 -5.59 4.49
N ASN A 48 -11.48 -5.90 5.42
CA ASN A 48 -10.70 -4.90 6.14
C ASN A 48 -9.21 -4.91 5.76
N HIS A 49 -8.63 -6.04 5.36
CA HIS A 49 -7.24 -6.10 4.92
C HIS A 49 -7.15 -6.08 3.40
N PHE A 50 -6.27 -5.22 2.89
CA PHE A 50 -6.03 -4.95 1.48
C PHE A 50 -4.55 -5.18 1.18
N LEU A 51 -4.24 -6.21 0.40
CA LEU A 51 -2.88 -6.57 0.05
C LEU A 51 -2.69 -6.53 -1.46
N LEU A 52 -1.59 -5.94 -1.91
CA LEU A 52 -1.06 -6.19 -3.25
C LEU A 52 0.10 -7.16 -3.12
N VAL A 53 -0.10 -8.41 -3.54
CA VAL A 53 0.94 -9.44 -3.50
C VAL A 53 1.49 -9.70 -4.90
N TYR A 54 2.76 -10.08 -4.98
CA TYR A 54 3.34 -10.58 -6.22
C TYR A 54 3.72 -12.05 -6.06
N LYS A 55 3.56 -12.81 -7.14
CA LYS A 55 4.06 -14.18 -7.23
C LYS A 55 4.48 -14.51 -8.66
N GLY A 56 5.58 -15.23 -8.77
CA GLY A 56 6.05 -15.75 -10.04
C GLY A 56 7.35 -16.53 -9.98
N TRP A 57 8.02 -16.55 -11.11
CA TRP A 57 9.36 -17.11 -11.30
C TRP A 57 10.29 -16.07 -11.89
N LYS A 58 11.47 -15.91 -11.27
CA LYS A 58 12.57 -15.09 -11.79
C LYS A 58 13.84 -15.93 -11.75
N ASN A 59 14.56 -16.06 -12.87
CA ASN A 59 15.82 -16.79 -12.97
C ASN A 59 15.78 -18.22 -12.37
N GLY A 60 14.72 -18.97 -12.70
CA GLY A 60 14.52 -20.34 -12.20
C GLY A 60 14.19 -20.45 -10.71
N ARG A 61 13.97 -19.32 -10.02
CA ARG A 61 13.62 -19.27 -8.59
C ARG A 61 12.20 -18.75 -8.39
N ARG A 62 11.49 -19.37 -7.45
CA ARG A 62 10.18 -18.91 -7.00
C ARG A 62 10.35 -17.58 -6.26
N VAL A 63 9.56 -16.58 -6.65
CA VAL A 63 9.51 -15.28 -5.95
C VAL A 63 8.08 -14.99 -5.50
N CYS A 64 7.93 -14.56 -4.26
CA CYS A 64 6.65 -14.08 -3.74
C CYS A 64 6.86 -13.07 -2.62
N GLY A 65 5.94 -12.13 -2.51
CA GLY A 65 5.94 -11.15 -1.43
C GLY A 65 4.77 -10.19 -1.54
N THR A 66 4.78 -9.20 -0.66
CA THR A 66 3.78 -8.14 -0.58
C THR A 66 4.43 -6.83 -1.05
N ILE A 67 3.67 -5.99 -1.77
CA ILE A 67 4.05 -4.63 -2.19
C ILE A 67 3.35 -3.62 -1.30
N VAL A 68 2.05 -3.81 -1.07
CA VAL A 68 1.24 -2.97 -0.19
C VAL A 68 0.48 -3.86 0.78
N HIS A 69 0.42 -3.47 2.04
CA HIS A 69 -0.54 -3.99 3.01
C HIS A 69 -1.19 -2.79 3.72
N ALA A 70 -2.47 -2.59 3.46
CA ALA A 70 -3.30 -1.63 4.15
C ALA A 70 -4.42 -2.36 4.93
N GLU A 71 -4.90 -1.74 5.99
CA GLU A 71 -5.99 -2.27 6.81
C GLU A 71 -6.93 -1.13 7.21
N ILE A 72 -8.23 -1.37 7.13
CA ILE A 72 -9.23 -0.45 7.69
C ILE A 72 -9.56 -0.90 9.11
N ARG A 73 -9.18 -0.09 10.11
CA ARG A 73 -9.48 -0.30 11.53
C ARG A 73 -10.20 0.91 12.06
N ILE A 74 -11.38 0.71 12.68
CA ILE A 74 -12.08 1.72 13.49
C ILE A 74 -11.91 3.11 12.88
N ASP A 75 -12.55 3.36 11.73
CA ASP A 75 -12.53 4.64 11.00
C ASP A 75 -11.16 5.18 10.52
N GLN A 76 -10.13 4.34 10.48
CA GLN A 76 -8.79 4.69 10.00
C GLN A 76 -8.27 3.69 8.96
N ILE A 77 -7.39 4.16 8.08
CA ILE A 77 -6.60 3.35 7.16
C ILE A 77 -5.18 3.23 7.70
N TRP A 78 -4.80 2.02 8.07
CA TRP A 78 -3.47 1.67 8.55
C TRP A 78 -2.66 1.11 7.41
N ILE A 79 -1.55 1.75 7.05
CA ILE A 79 -0.63 1.27 6.01
C ILE A 79 0.49 0.52 6.71
N HIS A 80 0.44 -0.81 6.77
CA HIS A 80 1.43 -1.66 7.44
C HIS A 80 2.70 -1.86 6.62
N TYR A 81 2.59 -1.78 5.30
CA TYR A 81 3.71 -1.94 4.38
C TYR A 81 3.43 -1.24 3.06
N ASP A 82 4.43 -0.56 2.52
CA ASP A 82 4.29 0.20 1.28
C ASP A 82 5.62 0.24 0.51
N HIS A 83 5.61 -0.28 -0.72
CA HIS A 83 6.72 -0.25 -1.69
C HIS A 83 6.27 0.38 -3.03
N THR A 84 5.21 1.18 -3.04
CA THR A 84 4.89 1.98 -4.22
C THR A 84 5.85 3.17 -4.33
N GLU A 85 6.07 3.66 -5.55
CA GLU A 85 7.01 4.75 -5.81
C GLU A 85 6.54 6.08 -5.20
N ASN A 86 5.24 6.39 -5.34
CA ASN A 86 4.65 7.63 -4.87
C ASN A 86 4.19 7.55 -3.40
N GLY A 87 4.06 6.33 -2.85
CA GLY A 87 3.53 6.07 -1.53
C GLY A 87 2.01 6.13 -1.47
N MET A 88 1.40 5.09 -0.91
CA MET A 88 -0.04 4.96 -0.69
C MET A 88 -0.62 6.08 0.18
N THR A 89 0.17 6.68 1.07
CA THR A 89 -0.29 7.79 1.92
C THR A 89 -0.70 9.00 1.09
N GLU A 90 0.18 9.45 0.19
CA GLU A 90 -0.10 10.63 -0.64
C GLU A 90 -1.21 10.33 -1.65
N GLU A 91 -1.22 9.12 -2.23
CA GLU A 91 -2.30 8.69 -3.13
C GLU A 91 -3.67 8.72 -2.44
N LEU A 92 -3.77 8.27 -1.18
CA LEU A 92 -5.01 8.31 -0.40
C LEU A 92 -5.47 9.74 -0.08
N ILE A 93 -4.53 10.65 0.24
CA ILE A 93 -4.85 12.07 0.46
C ILE A 93 -5.40 12.69 -0.84
N VAL A 94 -4.75 12.44 -1.98
CA VAL A 94 -5.22 12.91 -3.30
C VAL A 94 -6.59 12.34 -3.65
N ALA A 95 -6.88 11.09 -3.25
CA ALA A 95 -8.19 10.47 -3.40
C ALA A 95 -9.25 10.99 -2.41
N GLY A 96 -8.90 11.94 -1.55
CA GLY A 96 -9.81 12.62 -0.62
C GLY A 96 -9.98 11.94 0.74
N VAL A 97 -9.07 11.04 1.14
CA VAL A 97 -9.04 10.51 2.51
C VAL A 97 -8.40 11.56 3.44
N PRO A 98 -9.06 11.97 4.53
CA PRO A 98 -8.46 12.90 5.48
C PRO A 98 -7.15 12.36 6.07
N LYS A 99 -6.13 13.23 6.15
CA LYS A 99 -4.78 12.84 6.59
C LYS A 99 -4.74 12.28 8.01
N ASP A 100 -5.60 12.77 8.89
CA ASP A 100 -5.77 12.32 10.28
C ASP A 100 -6.40 10.92 10.39
N ARG A 101 -6.97 10.40 9.31
CA ARG A 101 -7.49 9.03 9.22
C ARG A 101 -6.49 8.03 8.63
N ILE A 102 -5.30 8.46 8.25
CA ILE A 102 -4.25 7.58 7.70
C ILE A 102 -3.16 7.39 8.76
N VAL A 103 -2.91 6.14 9.13
CA VAL A 103 -1.90 5.76 10.13
C VAL A 103 -0.80 4.95 9.46
N VAL A 104 0.46 5.35 9.66
CA VAL A 104 1.63 4.60 9.18
C VAL A 104 2.47 4.13 10.38
N PRO A 105 2.22 2.93 10.92
CA PRO A 105 2.78 2.45 12.19
C PRO A 105 4.28 2.07 12.09
N PHE A 106 4.82 1.85 10.89
CA PHE A 106 6.21 1.42 10.71
C PHE A 106 7.24 2.55 10.65
N TYR A 107 6.85 3.80 10.93
CA TYR A 107 7.81 4.87 11.22
C TYR A 107 8.26 4.75 12.68
N PRO A 108 9.45 4.18 12.97
CA PRO A 108 9.93 4.18 14.35
C PRO A 108 10.03 5.63 14.84
N LEU A 109 9.71 5.85 16.12
CA LEU A 109 9.61 7.18 16.74
C LEU A 109 10.83 8.08 16.44
N TRP A 110 12.03 7.50 16.31
CA TRP A 110 13.23 8.23 15.94
C TRP A 110 13.13 8.92 14.58
N ARG A 111 12.48 8.32 13.57
CA ARG A 111 12.34 8.94 12.23
C ARG A 111 11.38 10.15 12.25
N LYS A 112 10.48 10.25 13.24
CA LYS A 112 9.65 11.46 13.47
C LYS A 112 10.46 12.60 14.15
N LEU A 113 11.51 12.27 14.88
CA LEU A 113 12.36 13.21 15.62
C LEU A 113 13.46 13.84 14.74
N PHE A 114 13.85 13.20 13.63
CA PHE A 114 14.94 13.65 12.75
C PHE A 114 14.48 14.35 11.46
N ASN A 115 13.33 15.05 11.47
CA ASN A 115 12.91 15.94 10.36
C ASN A 115 13.79 17.21 10.20
N GLY A 116 15.07 17.12 10.57
CA GLY A 116 16.12 18.08 10.24
C GLY A 116 17.28 17.36 9.57
N ASN A 117 17.35 17.44 8.23
CA ASN A 117 18.57 17.32 7.44
C ASN A 117 19.33 15.98 7.46
N HIS A 118 18.67 14.85 7.20
CA HIS A 118 19.37 13.70 6.62
C HIS A 118 18.52 13.04 5.54
N LYS A 119 19.00 13.10 4.29
CA LYS A 119 18.49 12.26 3.20
C LYS A 119 18.72 10.81 3.61
N SER A 120 17.66 10.14 4.03
CA SER A 120 17.67 8.70 4.31
C SER A 120 18.11 7.99 3.04
N THR A 121 19.27 7.34 3.08
CA THR A 121 19.71 6.35 2.11
C THR A 121 18.90 5.07 2.30
N PHE A 122 17.58 5.17 2.14
CA PHE A 122 16.77 3.99 1.84
C PHE A 122 17.18 3.61 0.43
N ARG A 123 18.12 2.68 0.31
CA ARG A 123 18.36 2.04 -0.97
C ARG A 123 17.08 1.25 -1.24
N PRO A 124 16.28 1.57 -2.28
CA PRO A 124 15.32 0.59 -2.75
C PRO A 124 16.10 -0.70 -2.94
N ILE A 125 15.48 -1.85 -2.69
CA ILE A 125 16.07 -3.11 -3.12
C ILE A 125 16.31 -2.92 -4.62
N LYS A 126 17.56 -2.67 -5.02
CA LYS A 126 17.99 -2.90 -6.39
C LYS A 126 17.82 -4.40 -6.52
N MET A 127 16.67 -4.80 -7.04
CA MET A 127 16.41 -6.20 -7.34
C MET A 127 17.42 -6.56 -8.42
N ALA A 128 18.50 -7.21 -7.99
CA ALA A 128 19.43 -7.89 -8.86
C ALA A 128 18.70 -8.92 -9.72
#